data_AF-A0A1V4YPH2-F1
#
_entry.id   AF-A0A1V4YPH2-F1
#
_cell.length_a   1.000
_cell.length_b   1.000
_cell.length_c   1.000
_cell.angle_alpha   90.00
_cell.angle_beta   90.00
_cell.angle_gamma   90.00
#
_symmetry.space_group_name_H-M   'P 1'
#
loop_
_entity.id
_entity.type
_entity.pdbx_description
1 polymer ?
#
loop_
_entity_poly.entity_id
_entity_poly.type
_entity_poly.pdbx_seq_one_letter_code
_entity_poly.pdbx_strand_id
1 'polypeptide(L)'
;MKKRKHIFLDDKTKIERLERKIRKYEKYKSHSEKTSEEDFRLKEKQALLSIVASNFMMTGHNPTLVLTKREEGDEVMMPVGGGQKDRASEIISKVDFRKLYRGGKNRKTDPLMIVTAICMYVMRQDNPKRGDIRYSNDFIRKVGVNKQIYSAISHKLDSYLNA
;
A
#
# COMPACT_ATOMS: atom_id res chain seq x y z
N MET A 1 9.61 17.82 52.81
CA MET A 1 10.24 16.69 52.06
C MET A 1 9.20 15.58 51.87
N LYS A 2 8.87 15.18 50.63
CA LYS A 2 7.96 14.06 50.38
C LYS A 2 8.67 12.75 50.71
N LYS A 3 8.24 12.06 51.78
CA LYS A 3 8.77 10.73 52.16
C LYS A 3 8.54 9.75 51.02
N ARG A 4 9.62 9.17 50.47
CA ARG A 4 9.53 8.08 49.48
C ARG A 4 9.05 6.82 50.20
N LYS A 5 7.86 6.32 49.86
CA LYS A 5 7.40 5.00 50.30
C LYS A 5 8.05 3.94 49.41
N HIS A 6 8.92 3.12 49.98
CA HIS A 6 9.44 1.94 49.31
C HIS A 6 8.36 0.85 49.38
N ILE A 7 7.84 0.45 48.23
CA ILE A 7 6.89 -0.65 48.10
C ILE A 7 7.69 -1.83 47.56
N PHE A 8 7.91 -2.84 48.40
CA PHE A 8 8.49 -4.10 47.97
C PHE A 8 7.40 -4.90 47.27
N LEU A 9 7.68 -5.29 46.03
CA LEU A 9 6.77 -6.05 45.18
C LEU A 9 7.30 -7.48 45.09
N ASP A 10 6.40 -8.46 45.21
CA ASP A 10 6.73 -9.86 44.97
C ASP A 10 7.13 -10.08 43.51
N ASP A 11 7.99 -11.05 43.26
CA ASP A 11 8.53 -11.27 41.91
C ASP A 11 7.45 -11.59 40.88
N LYS A 12 6.37 -12.28 41.28
CA LYS A 12 5.19 -12.49 40.41
C LYS A 12 4.55 -11.17 39.97
N THR A 13 4.38 -10.22 40.89
CA THR A 13 3.78 -8.91 40.59
C THR A 13 4.69 -8.03 39.73
N LYS A 14 6.01 -8.20 39.83
CA LYS A 14 6.98 -7.56 38.92
C LYS A 14 6.83 -8.10 37.49
N ILE A 15 6.72 -9.42 37.34
CA ILE A 15 6.53 -10.09 36.05
C ILE A 15 5.24 -9.61 35.37
N GLU A 16 4.10 -9.62 36.07
CA GLU A 16 2.83 -9.14 35.49
C GLU A 16 2.84 -7.67 35.07
N ARG A 17 3.57 -6.81 35.80
CA ARG A 17 3.74 -5.40 35.42
C ARG A 17 4.61 -5.26 34.18
N LEU A 18 5.65 -6.07 34.05
CA LEU A 18 6.49 -6.11 32.86
C LEU A 18 5.68 -6.61 31.66
N GLU A 19 4.91 -7.68 31.80
CA GLU A 19 4.02 -8.16 30.73
C GLU A 19 2.99 -7.10 30.28
N ARG A 20 2.36 -6.41 31.24
CA ARG A 20 1.45 -5.29 30.91
C ARG A 20 2.17 -4.15 30.19
N LYS A 21 3.41 -3.84 30.57
CA LYS A 21 4.22 -2.84 29.88
C LYS A 21 4.57 -3.31 28.47
N ILE A 22 4.97 -4.56 28.28
CA ILE A 22 5.29 -5.15 26.97
C ILE A 22 4.05 -5.11 26.07
N ARG A 23 2.89 -5.61 26.53
CA ARG A 23 1.63 -5.54 25.77
C ARG A 23 1.24 -4.10 25.41
N LYS A 24 1.47 -3.14 26.31
CA LYS A 24 1.23 -1.72 26.04
C LYS A 24 2.20 -1.21 24.98
N TYR A 25 3.49 -1.54 25.08
CA TYR A 25 4.50 -1.18 24.09
C TYR A 25 4.19 -1.77 22.71
N GLU A 26 3.81 -3.04 22.61
CA GLU A 26 3.39 -3.67 21.35
C GLU A 26 2.15 -2.98 20.76
N LYS A 27 1.15 -2.67 21.59
CA LYS A 27 -0.09 -2.00 21.16
C LYS A 27 0.16 -0.59 20.60
N TYR A 28 1.10 0.15 21.19
CA TYR A 28 1.40 1.55 20.83
C TYR A 28 2.74 1.71 20.10
N LYS A 29 3.34 0.63 19.60
CA LYS A 29 4.63 0.63 18.92
C LYS A 29 4.59 1.59 17.73
N SER A 30 5.63 2.41 17.58
CA SER A 30 5.72 3.40 16.51
C SER A 30 5.79 2.70 15.14
N HIS A 31 5.29 3.36 14.09
CA HIS A 31 5.23 2.78 12.73
C HIS A 31 6.62 2.41 12.18
N SER A 32 7.69 3.03 12.68
CA SER A 32 9.08 2.75 12.31
C SER A 32 9.67 1.51 12.99
N GLU A 33 9.06 1.00 14.06
CA GLU A 33 9.60 -0.10 14.88
C GLU A 33 8.85 -1.43 14.69
N LYS A 34 7.75 -1.43 13.93
CA LYS A 34 6.99 -2.65 13.65
C LYS A 34 7.65 -3.44 12.53
N THR A 35 7.92 -4.72 12.78
CA THR A 35 8.28 -5.69 11.75
C THR A 35 7.10 -5.89 10.79
N SER A 36 7.40 -6.14 9.51
CA SER A 36 6.39 -6.35 8.45
C SER A 36 5.37 -7.46 8.76
N GLU A 37 5.73 -8.42 9.62
CA GLU A 37 4.86 -9.53 10.02
C GLU A 37 3.86 -9.18 11.15
N GLU A 38 4.15 -8.14 11.95
CA GLU A 38 3.37 -7.75 13.14
C GLU A 38 2.33 -6.67 12.87
N ASP A 39 2.43 -5.95 11.74
CA ASP A 39 1.48 -4.88 11.45
C ASP A 39 0.22 -5.44 10.79
N PHE A 40 -0.80 -5.72 11.61
CA PHE A 40 -2.15 -6.13 11.13
C PHE A 40 -2.67 -5.23 10.00
N ARG A 41 -2.33 -3.93 10.05
CA ARG A 41 -2.68 -2.95 9.01
C ARG A 41 -1.99 -3.24 7.68
N LEU A 42 -0.76 -3.73 7.69
CA LEU A 42 -0.06 -4.13 6.47
C LEU A 42 -0.70 -5.39 5.87
N LYS A 43 -1.05 -6.39 6.70
CA LYS A 43 -1.77 -7.58 6.25
C LYS A 43 -3.13 -7.22 5.63
N GLU A 44 -3.87 -6.31 6.25
CA GLU A 44 -5.14 -5.80 5.71
C GLU A 44 -4.93 -5.10 4.36
N LYS A 45 -3.94 -4.22 4.25
CA LYS A 45 -3.58 -3.57 2.98
C LYS A 45 -3.15 -4.57 1.91
N GLN A 46 -2.41 -5.63 2.27
CA GLN A 46 -2.02 -6.69 1.35
C GLN A 46 -3.21 -7.53 0.87
N ALA A 47 -4.19 -7.79 1.74
CA ALA A 47 -5.44 -8.44 1.35
C ALA A 47 -6.22 -7.57 0.36
N LEU A 48 -6.33 -6.26 0.61
CA LEU A 48 -6.93 -5.30 -0.32
C LEU A 48 -6.18 -5.26 -1.66
N LEU A 49 -4.84 -5.28 -1.63
CA LEU A 49 -4.02 -5.38 -2.83
C LEU A 49 -4.34 -6.63 -3.63
N SER A 50 -4.53 -7.78 -2.97
CA SER A 50 -4.87 -9.02 -3.67
C SER A 50 -6.24 -8.94 -4.37
N ILE A 51 -7.24 -8.31 -3.74
CA ILE A 51 -8.56 -8.10 -4.36
C ILE A 51 -8.44 -7.21 -5.60
N VAL A 52 -7.72 -6.10 -5.48
CA VAL A 52 -7.53 -5.13 -6.56
C VAL A 52 -6.71 -5.73 -7.70
N ALA A 53 -5.63 -6.44 -7.37
CA ALA A 53 -4.77 -7.11 -8.34
C ALA A 53 -5.54 -8.13 -9.18
N SER A 54 -6.44 -8.91 -8.56
CA SER A 54 -7.31 -9.84 -9.29
C SER A 54 -8.28 -9.11 -10.22
N ASN A 55 -8.89 -8.00 -9.78
CA ASN A 55 -9.82 -7.22 -10.62
C ASN A 55 -9.13 -6.57 -11.83
N PHE A 56 -7.87 -6.19 -11.70
CA PHE A 56 -7.09 -5.59 -12.79
C PHE A 56 -6.22 -6.58 -13.58
N MET A 57 -6.24 -7.87 -13.20
CA MET A 57 -5.35 -8.89 -13.75
C MET A 57 -3.86 -8.49 -13.68
N MET A 58 -3.43 -7.96 -12.53
CA MET A 58 -2.03 -7.58 -12.30
C MET A 58 -1.14 -8.82 -12.17
N THR A 59 0.02 -8.78 -12.81
CA THR A 59 1.01 -9.87 -12.75
C THR A 59 1.92 -9.74 -11.54
N GLY A 60 2.21 -10.89 -10.91
CA GLY A 60 3.09 -11.02 -9.74
C GLY A 60 4.56 -11.12 -10.16
N HIS A 61 5.08 -12.33 -10.30
CA HIS A 61 6.53 -12.55 -10.19
C HIS A 61 7.33 -12.57 -11.51
N ASN A 62 6.70 -12.74 -12.69
CA ASN A 62 7.44 -12.77 -13.96
C ASN A 62 6.80 -11.89 -15.04
N PRO A 63 7.58 -11.09 -15.80
CA PRO A 63 7.08 -10.41 -16.99
C PRO A 63 6.69 -11.45 -18.03
N THR A 64 5.50 -11.30 -18.58
CA THR A 64 5.07 -12.16 -19.68
C THR A 64 5.83 -11.71 -20.92
N LEU A 65 6.66 -12.57 -21.51
CA LEU A 65 7.33 -12.24 -22.76
C LEU A 65 6.30 -12.31 -23.89
N VAL A 66 6.09 -11.19 -24.58
CA VAL A 66 5.15 -11.09 -25.71
C VAL A 66 5.95 -10.80 -26.97
N LEU A 67 5.62 -11.48 -28.06
CA LEU A 67 6.15 -11.17 -29.39
C LEU A 67 5.55 -9.85 -29.86
N THR A 68 6.38 -8.83 -29.94
CA THR A 68 6.00 -7.54 -30.51
C THR A 68 6.65 -7.38 -31.89
N LYS A 69 5.82 -7.20 -32.92
CA LYS A 69 6.27 -6.81 -34.26
C LYS A 69 6.60 -5.33 -34.25
N ARG A 70 7.85 -4.98 -34.59
CA ARG A 70 8.21 -3.59 -34.93
C ARG A 70 7.73 -3.28 -36.35
N GLU A 71 7.61 -1.99 -36.67
CA GLU A 71 7.12 -1.51 -37.98
C GLU A 71 7.98 -2.01 -39.16
N GLU A 72 9.25 -2.38 -38.92
CA GLU A 72 10.18 -2.94 -39.91
C GLU A 72 10.10 -4.47 -40.07
N GLY A 73 9.17 -5.15 -39.40
CA GLY A 73 8.91 -6.60 -39.59
C GLY A 73 9.67 -7.54 -38.65
N ASP A 74 10.61 -7.03 -37.85
CA ASP A 74 11.33 -7.84 -36.86
C ASP A 74 10.44 -8.21 -35.65
N GLU A 75 10.39 -9.51 -35.34
CA GLU A 75 9.71 -10.06 -34.17
C GLU A 75 10.68 -10.05 -32.98
N VAL A 76 10.47 -9.13 -32.03
CA VAL A 76 11.28 -9.05 -30.81
C VAL A 76 10.42 -9.48 -29.61
N MET A 77 10.92 -10.44 -28.82
CA MET A 77 10.35 -10.76 -27.51
C MET A 77 10.61 -9.60 -26.56
N MET A 78 9.55 -8.89 -26.16
CA MET A 78 9.65 -7.88 -25.13
C MET A 78 8.94 -8.34 -23.84
N PRO A 79 9.54 -8.10 -22.66
CA PRO A 79 8.85 -8.33 -21.40
C PRO A 79 7.70 -7.34 -21.26
N VAL A 80 6.46 -7.85 -21.21
CA VAL A 80 5.26 -7.07 -20.96
C VAL A 80 4.68 -7.49 -19.62
N GLY A 81 4.55 -6.54 -18.70
CA GLY A 81 3.83 -6.72 -17.43
C GLY A 81 4.40 -7.84 -16.56
N GLY A 82 5.36 -7.49 -15.70
CA GLY A 82 5.88 -8.33 -14.61
C GLY A 82 6.14 -7.48 -13.38
N GLY A 83 6.03 -8.07 -12.18
CA GLY A 83 6.32 -7.35 -10.93
C GLY A 83 5.33 -6.25 -10.58
N GLN A 84 4.15 -6.19 -11.22
CA GLN A 84 3.17 -5.13 -10.96
C GLN A 84 2.60 -5.23 -9.54
N LYS A 85 2.21 -6.44 -9.15
CA LYS A 85 1.71 -6.70 -7.80
C LYS A 85 2.80 -6.46 -6.75
N ASP A 86 4.04 -6.86 -7.04
CA ASP A 86 5.16 -6.72 -6.11
C ASP A 86 5.57 -5.25 -5.93
N ARG A 87 5.65 -4.47 -7.02
CA ARG A 87 5.88 -3.02 -6.95
C ARG A 87 4.77 -2.30 -6.20
N ALA A 88 3.51 -2.66 -6.46
CA ALA A 88 2.39 -2.10 -5.70
C ALA A 88 2.48 -2.48 -4.20
N SER A 89 2.88 -3.71 -3.88
CA SER A 89 3.11 -4.18 -2.51
C SER A 89 4.21 -3.38 -1.81
N GLU A 90 5.31 -3.12 -2.51
CA GLU A 90 6.42 -2.32 -2.00
C GLU A 90 6.03 -0.85 -1.74
N ILE A 91 5.26 -0.25 -2.63
CA ILE A 91 4.73 1.10 -2.42
C ILE A 91 3.79 1.12 -1.21
N ILE A 92 2.90 0.12 -1.09
CA ILE A 92 1.92 0.03 0.00
C ILE A 92 2.58 -0.17 1.36
N SER A 93 3.71 -0.88 1.42
CA SER A 93 4.45 -1.12 2.66
C SER A 93 5.22 0.11 3.13
N LYS A 94 5.75 0.92 2.20
CA LYS A 94 6.53 2.12 2.52
C LYS A 94 5.66 3.36 2.78
N VAL A 95 4.49 3.46 2.16
CA VAL A 95 3.69 4.70 2.16
C VAL A 95 2.63 4.72 3.27
N ASP A 96 2.59 5.83 4.01
CA ASP A 96 1.48 6.15 4.92
C ASP A 96 0.27 6.69 4.13
N PHE A 97 -0.81 5.90 4.09
CA PHE A 97 -2.04 6.24 3.38
C PHE A 97 -2.65 7.57 3.84
N ARG A 98 -2.47 7.96 5.12
CA ARG A 98 -2.98 9.23 5.65
C ARG A 98 -2.21 10.44 5.16
N LYS A 99 -0.95 10.27 4.78
CA LYS A 99 -0.13 11.32 4.15
C LYS A 99 -0.40 11.35 2.64
N LEU A 100 -0.59 10.16 2.06
CA LEU A 100 -0.87 10.00 0.65
C LEU A 100 -2.19 10.67 0.25
N TYR A 101 -3.29 10.39 0.94
CA TYR A 101 -4.56 11.04 0.63
C TYR A 101 -5.37 11.34 1.90
N ARG A 102 -5.67 12.62 2.12
CA ARG A 102 -6.63 13.09 3.12
C ARG A 102 -7.87 13.55 2.37
N GLY A 103 -8.98 12.86 2.60
CA GLY A 103 -10.26 13.28 2.04
C GLY A 103 -10.60 14.67 2.55
N GLY A 104 -11.11 15.53 1.67
CA GLY A 104 -11.66 16.82 2.08
C GLY A 104 -12.88 16.64 3.00
N LYS A 105 -13.43 17.74 3.53
CA LYS A 105 -14.69 17.72 4.28
C LYS A 105 -15.74 16.93 3.48
N ASN A 106 -16.36 15.94 4.14
CA ASN A 106 -17.40 15.04 3.62
C ASN A 106 -16.94 13.91 2.66
N ARG A 107 -15.64 13.67 2.46
CA ARG A 107 -15.16 12.50 1.70
C ARG A 107 -14.58 11.45 2.64
N LYS A 108 -15.23 10.28 2.75
CA LYS A 108 -14.64 9.12 3.43
C LYS A 108 -13.44 8.64 2.61
N THR A 109 -12.27 8.56 3.23
CA THR A 109 -11.10 7.92 2.64
C THR A 109 -11.12 6.44 2.95
N ASP A 110 -11.39 5.63 1.94
CA ASP A 110 -11.32 4.18 2.04
C ASP A 110 -9.89 3.70 1.69
N PRO A 111 -9.24 2.86 2.52
CA PRO A 111 -7.99 2.20 2.14
C PRO A 111 -8.06 1.48 0.78
N LEU A 112 -9.19 0.87 0.42
CA LEU A 112 -9.37 0.18 -0.86
C LEU A 112 -9.27 1.14 -2.07
N MET A 113 -9.76 2.36 -1.91
CA MET A 113 -9.65 3.43 -2.91
C MET A 113 -8.20 3.84 -3.13
N ILE A 114 -7.43 3.96 -2.06
CA ILE A 114 -6.01 4.30 -2.14
C ILE A 114 -5.21 3.18 -2.81
N VAL A 115 -5.44 1.93 -2.40
CA VAL A 115 -4.80 0.75 -3.03
C VAL A 115 -5.14 0.68 -4.52
N THR A 116 -6.40 0.91 -4.88
CA THR A 116 -6.85 0.93 -6.29
C THR A 116 -6.11 1.98 -7.11
N ALA A 117 -5.94 3.19 -6.56
CA ALA A 117 -5.18 4.26 -7.23
C ALA A 117 -3.70 3.92 -7.38
N ILE A 118 -3.08 3.27 -6.38
CA ILE A 118 -1.68 2.79 -6.45
C ILE A 118 -1.54 1.73 -7.55
N CYS A 119 -2.45 0.77 -7.63
CA CYS A 119 -2.42 -0.25 -8.68
C CYS A 119 -2.56 0.36 -10.08
N MET A 120 -3.48 1.32 -10.26
CA MET A 120 -3.63 2.06 -11.52
C MET A 120 -2.36 2.85 -11.87
N TYR A 121 -1.65 3.38 -10.87
CA TYR A 121 -0.38 4.09 -11.06
C TYR A 121 0.71 3.16 -11.59
N VAL A 122 0.92 2.00 -10.96
CA VAL A 122 1.92 1.00 -11.41
C VAL A 122 1.60 0.50 -12.82
N MET A 123 0.34 0.18 -13.12
CA MET A 123 -0.04 -0.28 -14.45
C MET A 123 0.17 0.76 -15.55
N ARG A 124 0.09 2.05 -15.22
CA ARG A 124 0.33 3.15 -16.16
C ARG A 124 1.81 3.31 -16.47
N GLN A 125 2.70 3.11 -15.49
CA GLN A 125 4.15 3.14 -15.72
C GLN A 125 4.59 2.09 -16.74
N ASP A 126 3.98 0.90 -16.69
CA ASP A 126 4.31 -0.20 -17.61
C ASP A 126 3.75 -0.01 -19.02
N ASN A 127 2.67 0.76 -19.16
CA ASN A 127 2.01 0.95 -20.44
C ASN A 127 1.65 2.43 -20.67
N PRO A 128 2.65 3.31 -20.88
CA PRO A 128 2.43 4.74 -21.07
C PRO A 128 1.64 5.08 -22.34
N LYS A 129 1.65 4.18 -23.34
CA LYS A 129 0.88 4.29 -24.59
C LYS A 129 -0.60 3.90 -24.43
N ARG A 130 -0.98 3.22 -23.35
CA ARG A 130 -2.39 2.95 -23.03
C ARG A 130 -2.97 4.30 -22.62
N GLY A 131 -3.93 4.80 -23.41
CA GLY A 131 -4.51 6.15 -23.25
C GLY A 131 -5.17 6.39 -21.88
N ASP A 132 -6.00 7.43 -21.79
CA ASP A 132 -6.65 7.83 -20.54
C ASP A 132 -7.26 6.65 -19.76
N ILE A 133 -7.00 6.62 -18.44
CA ILE A 133 -7.47 5.55 -17.58
C ILE A 133 -9.00 5.49 -17.65
N ARG A 134 -9.55 4.32 -17.98
CA ARG A 134 -11.00 4.11 -18.06
C ARG A 134 -11.59 4.01 -16.66
N TYR A 135 -12.02 5.13 -16.11
CA TYR A 135 -12.77 5.19 -14.84
C TYR A 135 -14.19 4.62 -14.93
N SER A 136 -14.62 4.19 -16.13
CA SER A 136 -15.94 3.60 -16.40
C SER A 136 -16.08 2.14 -15.93
N ASN A 137 -15.02 1.52 -15.41
CA ASN A 137 -15.09 0.18 -14.85
C ASN A 137 -15.96 0.19 -13.59
N ASP A 138 -16.93 -0.73 -13.50
CA ASP A 138 -17.86 -0.86 -12.37
C ASP A 138 -17.13 -0.99 -11.03
N PHE A 139 -16.00 -1.70 -11.01
CA PHE A 139 -15.16 -1.82 -9.83
C PHE A 139 -14.61 -0.46 -9.38
N ILE A 140 -14.03 0.32 -10.32
CA ILE A 140 -13.47 1.65 -10.03
C ILE A 140 -14.56 2.60 -9.53
N ARG A 141 -15.74 2.55 -10.15
CA ARG A 141 -16.90 3.37 -9.77
C ARG A 141 -17.40 3.01 -8.37
N LYS A 142 -17.47 1.71 -8.05
CA LYS A 142 -17.90 1.20 -6.74
C LYS A 142 -16.91 1.56 -5.63
N VAL A 143 -15.61 1.48 -5.91
CA VAL A 143 -14.54 1.88 -4.99
C VAL A 143 -14.45 3.41 -4.84
N GLY A 144 -14.94 4.16 -5.82
CA GLY A 144 -15.03 5.62 -5.76
C GLY A 144 -13.76 6.35 -6.23
N VAL A 145 -12.87 5.67 -6.97
CA VAL A 145 -11.70 6.34 -7.55
C VAL A 145 -12.13 7.15 -8.78
N ASN A 146 -11.84 8.44 -8.77
CA ASN A 146 -12.07 9.34 -9.90
C ASN A 146 -10.75 9.98 -10.37
N LYS A 147 -10.79 10.70 -11.50
CA LYS A 147 -9.60 11.36 -12.08
C LYS A 147 -8.89 12.30 -11.10
N GLN A 148 -9.63 13.02 -10.27
CA GLN A 148 -9.06 13.95 -9.28
C GLN A 148 -8.32 13.20 -8.16
N ILE A 149 -8.92 12.14 -7.62
CA ILE A 149 -8.34 11.32 -6.56
C ILE A 149 -7.08 10.63 -7.07
N TYR A 150 -7.17 10.02 -8.26
CA TYR A 150 -6.01 9.39 -8.89
C TYR A 150 -4.89 10.41 -9.11
N SER A 151 -5.17 11.57 -9.70
CA SER A 151 -4.15 12.60 -9.96
C SER A 151 -3.50 13.13 -8.68
N ALA A 152 -4.26 13.29 -7.60
CA ALA A 152 -3.73 13.74 -6.31
C ALA A 152 -2.81 12.68 -5.68
N ILE A 153 -3.17 11.40 -5.81
CA ILE A 153 -2.37 10.29 -5.31
C ILE A 153 -1.11 10.10 -6.18
N SER A 154 -1.25 10.08 -7.50
CA SER A 154 -0.13 9.88 -8.43
C SER A 154 0.94 10.95 -8.27
N HIS A 155 0.55 12.23 -8.23
CA HIS A 155 1.51 13.33 -8.06
C HIS A 155 2.28 13.22 -6.73
N LYS A 156 1.63 12.75 -5.67
CA LYS A 156 2.31 12.50 -4.40
C LYS A 156 3.22 11.28 -4.47
N LEU A 157 2.81 10.21 -5.14
CA LEU A 157 3.68 9.05 -5.37
C LEU A 157 4.92 9.44 -6.18
N ASP A 158 4.77 10.26 -7.22
CA ASP A 158 5.90 10.82 -7.99
C ASP A 158 6.86 11.57 -7.07
N SER A 159 6.34 12.43 -6.17
CA SER A 159 7.19 13.15 -5.19
C SER A 159 7.86 12.24 -4.15
N TYR A 160 7.25 11.10 -3.82
CA TYR A 160 7.78 10.13 -2.86
C TYR A 160 8.83 9.20 -3.47
N LEU A 161 8.76 8.94 -4.78
CA LEU A 161 9.65 8.04 -5.50
C LEU A 161 10.83 8.76 -6.15
N ASN A 162 10.70 10.07 -6.43
CA ASN A 162 11.76 10.92 -6.98
C ASN A 162 12.59 11.65 -5.91
N ALA A 163 12.27 11.46 -4.62
CA ALA A 163 12.98 12.03 -3.47
C ALA A 163 13.88 10.96 -2.82
#